data_AF-A0A352MWX0-F1
#
_entry.id   AF-A0A352MWX0-F1
#
_cell.length_a   1.000
_cell.length_b   1.000
_cell.length_c   1.000
_cell.angle_alpha   90.00
_cell.angle_beta   90.00
_cell.angle_gamma   90.00
#
_symmetry.space_group_name_H-M   'P 1'
#
loop_
_entity.id
_entity.type
_entity.pdbx_description
1 polymer ?
#
loop_
_entity_poly.entity_id
_entity_poly.type
_entity_poly.pdbx_seq_one_letter_code
_entity_poly.pdbx_strand_id
1 'polypeptide(L)'
;MTSQILAVFYLNDLDHFIKENLKIKYYVRFQDDWCLYHESKEYLKYCLEEIKKFLTKEKLTLNRKSRIYKGGDNFVFLGRDVKGKYAKYRVKNRRINKKYKMYLKRKVELSNLMGTIVAYRNVEKLIYHTT
;
A
#
# COMPACT_ATOMS: atom_id res chain seq x y z
N MET A 1 13.32 -19.02 5.90
CA MET A 1 13.41 -18.70 4.45
C MET A 1 12.45 -19.53 3.58
N THR A 2 11.98 -20.70 4.01
CA THR A 2 11.06 -21.56 3.23
C THR A 2 9.70 -20.90 2.92
N SER A 3 9.13 -20.13 3.84
CA SER A 3 7.83 -19.46 3.65
C SER A 3 7.83 -18.41 2.52
N GLN A 4 8.95 -17.74 2.26
CA GLN A 4 9.04 -16.74 1.20
C GLN A 4 9.00 -17.37 -0.19
N ILE A 5 9.70 -18.51 -0.34
CA ILE A 5 9.71 -19.28 -1.59
C ILE A 5 8.32 -19.84 -1.88
N LEU A 6 7.63 -20.34 -0.86
CA LEU A 6 6.27 -20.85 -1.00
C LEU A 6 5.29 -19.76 -1.48
N ALA A 7 5.38 -18.54 -0.97
CA ALA A 7 4.50 -17.44 -1.39
C ALA A 7 4.66 -17.09 -2.89
N VAL A 8 5.91 -17.12 -3.39
CA VAL A 8 6.17 -16.90 -4.82
C VAL A 8 5.63 -18.07 -5.64
N PHE A 9 5.95 -19.31 -5.26
CA PHE A 9 5.57 -20.51 -5.99
C PHE A 9 4.07 -20.75 -6.04
N TYR A 10 3.37 -20.59 -4.90
CA TYR A 10 1.94 -20.88 -4.77
C TYR A 10 1.05 -20.01 -5.68
N LEU A 11 1.46 -18.78 -5.93
CA LEU A 11 0.72 -17.81 -6.75
C LEU A 11 1.28 -17.73 -8.18
N ASN A 12 2.21 -18.61 -8.57
CA ASN A 12 2.76 -18.62 -9.94
C ASN A 12 1.66 -18.89 -10.98
N ASP A 13 0.71 -19.77 -10.67
CA ASP A 13 -0.41 -20.07 -11.56
C ASP A 13 -1.33 -18.86 -11.77
N LEU A 14 -1.45 -18.00 -10.75
CA LEU A 14 -2.15 -16.72 -10.88
C LEU A 14 -1.41 -15.78 -11.85
N ASP A 15 -0.07 -15.75 -11.81
CA ASP A 15 0.72 -14.91 -12.71
C ASP A 15 0.55 -15.34 -14.18
N HIS A 16 0.53 -16.66 -14.44
CA HIS A 16 0.21 -17.22 -15.75
C HIS A 16 -1.22 -16.85 -16.17
N PHE A 17 -2.20 -17.00 -15.28
CA PHE A 17 -3.57 -16.59 -15.56
C PHE A 17 -3.69 -15.11 -15.94
N ILE A 18 -2.99 -14.22 -15.22
CA ILE A 18 -3.01 -12.77 -15.49
C ILE A 18 -2.34 -12.43 -16.83
N LYS A 19 -1.24 -13.08 -17.18
CA LYS A 19 -0.50 -12.79 -18.43
C LYS A 19 -1.13 -13.42 -19.66
N GLU A 20 -1.61 -14.66 -19.56
CA GLU A 20 -2.08 -15.44 -20.70
C GLU A 20 -3.57 -15.20 -20.98
N ASN A 21 -4.40 -15.21 -19.93
CA ASN A 21 -5.85 -15.04 -20.07
C ASN A 21 -6.26 -13.57 -20.03
N LEU A 22 -5.82 -12.82 -18.99
CA LEU A 22 -6.15 -11.39 -18.86
C LEU A 22 -5.26 -10.48 -19.72
N LYS A 23 -4.14 -10.99 -20.28
CA LYS A 23 -3.25 -10.26 -21.20
C LYS A 23 -2.84 -8.86 -20.72
N ILE A 24 -2.67 -8.69 -19.41
CA ILE A 24 -2.28 -7.40 -18.82
C ILE A 24 -0.80 -7.18 -19.08
N LYS A 25 -0.49 -6.16 -19.89
CA LYS A 25 0.88 -5.79 -20.24
C LYS A 25 1.70 -5.30 -19.04
N TYR A 26 1.06 -4.54 -18.16
CA TYR A 26 1.71 -3.89 -17.03
C TYR A 26 1.28 -4.54 -15.72
N TYR A 27 1.98 -5.59 -15.35
CA TYR A 27 1.76 -6.35 -14.13
C TYR A 27 3.03 -6.36 -13.28
N VAL A 28 2.90 -5.95 -12.01
CA VAL A 28 4.00 -5.95 -11.04
C VAL A 28 3.56 -6.72 -9.82
N ARG A 29 4.40 -7.65 -9.35
CA ARG A 29 4.14 -8.44 -8.17
C ARG A 29 5.36 -8.47 -7.25
N PHE A 30 5.12 -8.30 -5.96
CA PHE A 30 6.10 -8.47 -4.90
C PHE A 30 5.48 -9.30 -3.78
N GLN A 31 5.86 -10.59 -3.72
CA GLN A 31 5.29 -11.56 -2.80
C GLN A 31 3.75 -11.62 -2.93
N ASP A 32 3.00 -11.12 -1.94
CA ASP A 32 1.54 -11.11 -1.92
C ASP A 32 0.94 -9.76 -2.37
N ASP A 33 1.77 -8.74 -2.58
CA ASP A 33 1.34 -7.42 -3.06
C ASP A 33 1.54 -7.31 -4.57
N TRP A 34 0.48 -7.08 -5.32
CA TRP A 34 0.53 -6.88 -6.77
C TRP A 34 -0.20 -5.63 -7.22
N CYS A 35 0.21 -5.11 -8.38
CA CYS A 35 -0.36 -3.94 -9.04
C CYS A 35 -0.58 -4.24 -10.52
N LEU A 36 -1.78 -3.96 -11.01
CA LEU A 36 -2.16 -4.10 -12.41
C LEU A 36 -2.46 -2.71 -12.98
N TYR A 37 -1.89 -2.41 -14.14
CA TYR A 37 -2.15 -1.15 -14.84
C TYR A 37 -2.81 -1.42 -16.17
N HIS A 38 -3.93 -0.72 -16.39
CA HIS A 38 -4.69 -0.79 -17.62
C HIS A 38 -5.44 0.54 -17.82
N GLU A 39 -5.67 0.91 -19.08
CA GLU A 39 -6.30 2.19 -19.43
C GLU A 39 -7.80 2.20 -19.11
N SER A 40 -8.49 1.09 -19.37
CA SER A 40 -9.91 0.93 -19.04
C SER A 40 -10.12 0.49 -17.59
N LYS A 41 -10.87 1.31 -16.84
CA LYS A 41 -11.34 0.99 -15.48
C LYS A 41 -12.34 -0.17 -15.46
N GLU A 42 -13.16 -0.30 -16.49
CA GLU A 42 -14.15 -1.38 -16.60
C GLU A 42 -13.44 -2.73 -16.76
N TYR A 43 -12.38 -2.74 -17.57
CA TYR A 43 -11.54 -3.91 -17.70
C TYR A 43 -10.87 -4.30 -16.37
N LEU A 44 -10.35 -3.32 -15.60
CA LEU A 44 -9.81 -3.60 -14.26
C LEU A 44 -10.84 -4.19 -13.29
N LYS A 45 -12.11 -3.79 -13.38
CA LYS A 45 -13.19 -4.40 -12.59
C LYS A 45 -13.42 -5.86 -13.01
N TYR A 46 -13.50 -6.11 -14.31
CA TYR A 46 -13.61 -7.46 -14.85
C TYR A 46 -12.44 -8.35 -14.39
N CYS A 47 -11.20 -7.88 -14.54
CA CYS A 47 -10.01 -8.58 -14.07
C CYS A 47 -10.08 -8.87 -12.55
N LEU A 48 -10.54 -7.92 -11.75
CA LEU A 48 -10.65 -8.08 -10.31
C LEU A 48 -11.70 -9.16 -9.93
N GLU A 49 -12.79 -9.28 -10.69
CA GLU A 49 -13.78 -10.34 -10.51
C GLU A 49 -13.24 -11.71 -10.94
N GLU A 50 -12.53 -11.79 -12.06
CA GLU A 50 -11.90 -13.03 -12.52
C GLU A 50 -10.81 -13.52 -11.56
N ILE A 51 -9.96 -12.60 -11.07
CA ILE A 51 -8.95 -12.91 -10.05
C ILE A 51 -9.61 -13.39 -8.75
N LYS A 52 -10.74 -12.79 -8.34
CA LYS A 52 -11.50 -13.27 -7.17
C LYS A 52 -11.97 -14.70 -7.36
N LYS A 53 -12.52 -15.03 -8.53
CA LYS A 53 -12.98 -16.40 -8.85
C LYS A 53 -11.81 -17.38 -8.81
N PHE A 54 -10.65 -16.99 -9.35
CA PHE A 54 -9.44 -17.80 -9.29
C PHE A 54 -9.00 -18.05 -7.84
N LEU A 55 -8.86 -16.99 -7.04
CA LEU A 55 -8.43 -17.09 -5.64
C LEU A 55 -9.40 -17.89 -4.78
N THR A 56 -10.71 -17.84 -5.05
CA THR A 56 -11.68 -18.67 -4.32
C THR A 56 -11.49 -20.17 -4.55
N LYS A 57 -11.00 -20.59 -5.73
CA LYS A 57 -10.64 -21.99 -5.99
C LYS A 57 -9.45 -22.43 -5.14
N GLU A 58 -8.47 -21.53 -5.00
CA GLU A 58 -7.28 -21.67 -4.15
C GLU A 58 -7.58 -21.45 -2.65
N LYS A 59 -8.84 -21.27 -2.25
CA LYS A 59 -9.25 -20.96 -0.86
C LYS A 59 -8.60 -19.70 -0.28
N LEU A 60 -8.14 -18.79 -1.14
CA LEU A 60 -7.60 -17.49 -0.75
C LEU A 60 -8.67 -16.39 -0.83
N THR A 61 -8.50 -15.35 -0.02
CA THR A 61 -9.39 -14.18 -0.02
C THR A 61 -8.58 -12.89 -0.19
N LEU A 62 -9.11 -11.98 -1.00
CA LEU A 62 -8.51 -10.66 -1.19
C LEU A 62 -8.72 -9.79 0.06
N ASN A 63 -7.69 -9.05 0.42
CA ASN A 63 -7.77 -8.09 1.52
C ASN A 63 -8.77 -6.96 1.18
N ARG A 64 -9.55 -6.51 2.16
CA ARG A 64 -10.48 -5.36 2.06
C ARG A 64 -9.79 -4.04 1.67
N LYS A 65 -8.47 -3.97 1.78
CA LYS A 65 -7.66 -2.81 1.35
C LYS A 65 -7.47 -2.74 -0.17
N SER A 66 -7.71 -3.84 -0.90
CA SER A 66 -7.57 -3.92 -2.36
C SER A 66 -8.59 -3.01 -3.04
N ARG A 67 -8.12 -2.08 -3.88
CA ARG A 67 -8.95 -1.06 -4.53
C ARG A 67 -8.40 -0.73 -5.91
N ILE A 68 -9.30 -0.28 -6.78
CA ILE A 68 -8.95 0.27 -8.10
C ILE A 68 -8.71 1.77 -7.94
N TYR A 69 -7.53 2.22 -8.35
CA TYR A 69 -7.12 3.62 -8.32
C TYR A 69 -7.21 4.23 -9.73
N LYS A 70 -7.47 5.53 -9.80
CA LYS A 70 -7.28 6.30 -11.03
C LYS A 70 -5.81 6.70 -11.15
N GLY A 71 -5.31 6.99 -12.36
CA GLY A 71 -3.90 7.33 -12.59
C GLY A 71 -3.39 8.54 -11.79
N GLY A 72 -4.28 9.47 -11.39
CA GLY A 72 -3.92 10.61 -10.54
C GLY A 72 -4.01 10.35 -9.04
N ASP A 73 -4.48 9.17 -8.61
CA ASP A 73 -4.61 8.84 -7.19
C ASP A 73 -3.24 8.49 -6.61
N ASN A 74 -2.94 9.04 -5.43
CA ASN A 74 -1.75 8.65 -4.70
C ASN A 74 -1.98 7.29 -4.03
N PHE A 75 -1.28 6.26 -4.49
CA PHE A 75 -1.12 5.00 -3.79
C PHE A 75 0.34 4.81 -3.37
N VAL A 76 0.54 3.91 -2.41
CA VAL A 76 1.86 3.55 -1.89
C VAL A 76 2.12 2.10 -2.25
N PHE A 77 3.24 1.83 -2.90
CA PHE A 77 3.70 0.48 -3.23
C PHE A 77 5.14 0.32 -2.76
N LEU A 78 5.44 -0.73 -2.00
CA LEU A 78 6.77 -1.00 -1.43
C LEU A 78 7.42 0.19 -0.71
N GLY A 79 6.60 0.97 0.01
CA GLY A 79 7.08 2.14 0.76
C GLY A 79 7.43 3.36 -0.10
N ARG A 80 7.07 3.38 -1.39
CA ARG A 80 7.21 4.54 -2.27
C ARG A 80 5.85 5.05 -2.75
N ASP A 81 5.77 6.36 -3.00
CA ASP A 81 4.64 6.99 -3.67
C ASP A 81 4.78 6.91 -5.21
N VAL A 82 3.72 7.32 -5.92
CA VAL A 82 3.67 7.37 -7.39
C VAL A 82 4.77 8.28 -7.98
N LYS A 83 5.31 9.21 -7.19
CA LYS A 83 6.39 10.14 -7.58
C LYS A 83 7.79 9.61 -7.19
N GLY A 84 7.89 8.35 -6.75
CA GLY A 84 9.13 7.70 -6.36
C GLY A 84 9.71 8.17 -5.02
N LYS A 85 9.02 9.05 -4.29
CA LYS A 85 9.42 9.51 -2.97
C LYS A 85 9.06 8.45 -1.94
N TYR A 86 9.83 8.38 -0.85
CA TYR A 86 9.45 7.57 0.30
C TYR A 86 8.05 7.97 0.75
N ALA A 87 7.19 6.96 0.92
CA ALA A 87 5.85 7.12 1.42
C ALA A 87 5.93 7.75 2.80
N LYS A 88 5.83 9.09 2.84
CA LYS A 88 5.91 9.88 4.07
C LYS A 88 4.99 9.19 5.08
N TYR A 89 5.50 8.91 6.27
CA TYR A 89 4.77 8.23 7.34
C TYR A 89 3.35 8.82 7.44
N ARG A 90 2.37 8.17 6.81
CA ARG A 90 0.96 8.56 6.85
C ARG A 90 0.45 8.57 8.31
N VAL A 91 1.17 7.85 9.15
CA VAL A 91 1.03 7.77 10.60
C VAL A 91 1.50 9.03 11.32
N LYS A 92 2.56 9.73 10.88
CA LYS A 92 3.11 10.94 11.53
C LYS A 92 2.06 12.05 11.58
N ASN A 93 1.63 12.54 10.42
CA ASN A 93 0.68 13.65 10.35
C ASN A 93 -0.66 13.26 10.99
N ARG A 94 -1.08 12.00 10.86
CA ARG A 94 -2.29 11.50 11.52
C ARG A 94 -2.17 11.49 13.03
N ARG A 95 -1.02 11.07 13.59
CA ARG A 95 -0.76 11.07 15.04
C ARG A 95 -0.63 12.49 15.60
N ILE A 96 0.08 13.37 14.91
CA ILE A 96 0.19 14.79 15.28
C ILE A 96 -1.20 15.44 15.25
N ASN A 97 -1.97 15.27 14.19
CA ASN A 97 -3.32 15.84 14.09
C ASN A 97 -4.29 15.24 15.12
N LYS A 98 -4.16 13.95 15.46
CA LYS A 98 -4.95 13.34 16.55
C LYS A 98 -4.61 14.00 17.89
N LYS A 99 -3.33 14.18 18.19
CA LYS A 99 -2.88 14.78 19.45
C LYS A 99 -3.20 16.27 19.54
N TYR A 100 -3.10 16.99 18.42
CA TYR A 100 -3.57 18.37 18.30
C TYR A 100 -5.07 18.51 18.60
N LYS A 101 -5.91 17.61 18.04
CA LYS A 101 -7.34 17.56 18.39
C LYS A 101 -7.61 17.25 19.86
N MET A 102 -6.76 16.45 20.51
CA MET A 102 -6.88 16.17 21.95
C MET A 102 -6.46 17.38 22.81
N TYR A 103 -5.44 18.12 22.37
CA TYR A 103 -5.04 19.40 22.97
C TYR A 103 -6.16 20.45 22.87
N LEU A 104 -6.76 20.62 21.69
CA LEU A 104 -7.91 21.53 21.50
C LEU A 104 -9.09 21.19 22.42
N LYS A 105 -9.27 19.90 22.73
CA LYS A 105 -10.29 19.41 23.68
C LYS A 105 -9.83 19.43 25.15
N ARG A 106 -8.70 20.07 25.45
CA ARG A 106 -8.06 20.15 26.78
C ARG A 106 -7.81 18.80 27.47
N LYS A 107 -7.71 17.71 26.70
CA LYS A 107 -7.42 16.37 27.23
C LYS A 107 -5.92 16.10 27.43
N VAL A 108 -5.07 16.97 26.89
CA VAL A 108 -3.61 16.83 26.87
C VAL A 108 -2.99 18.22 26.94
N GLU A 109 -1.89 18.36 27.69
CA GLU A 109 -1.12 19.60 27.78
C GLU A 109 -0.29 19.92 26.52
N LEU A 110 0.08 21.20 26.38
CA LEU A 110 0.90 21.67 25.27
C LEU A 110 2.30 21.00 25.24
N SER A 111 2.88 20.74 26.42
CA SER A 111 4.15 20.03 26.60
C SER A 111 4.15 18.68 25.88
N ASN A 112 3.08 17.91 26.04
CA ASN A 112 2.87 16.60 25.43
C ASN A 112 2.67 16.66 23.91
N LEU A 113 2.03 17.71 23.40
CA LEU A 113 1.93 17.96 21.96
C LEU A 113 3.31 18.30 21.37
N MET A 114 4.04 19.21 22.01
CA MET A 114 5.36 19.65 21.56
C MET A 114 6.39 18.51 21.55
N GLY A 115 6.45 17.69 22.59
CA GLY A 115 7.32 16.51 22.61
C GLY A 115 7.06 15.55 21.44
N THR A 116 5.80 15.45 21.00
CA THR A 116 5.43 14.62 19.84
C THR A 116 5.91 15.24 18.53
N ILE A 117 5.73 16.55 18.36
CA ILE A 117 6.17 17.26 17.15
C ILE A 117 7.69 17.18 17.01
N VAL A 118 8.42 17.43 18.11
CA VAL A 118 9.89 17.38 18.15
C VAL A 118 10.41 15.98 17.84
N ALA A 119 9.85 14.93 18.46
CA ALA A 119 10.25 13.55 18.19
C ALA A 119 10.15 13.20 16.69
N TYR A 120 9.06 13.56 16.03
CA TYR A 120 8.89 13.30 14.60
C TYR A 120 9.69 14.24 13.68
N ARG A 121 10.20 15.38 14.18
CA ARG A 121 11.09 16.29 13.45
C ARG A 121 12.52 15.76 13.43
N ASN A 122 12.96 15.15 14.52
CA ASN A 122 14.29 14.55 14.63
C ASN A 122 14.43 13.29 13.74
N VAL A 123 13.38 12.48 13.64
CA VAL A 123 13.36 11.30 12.74
C VAL A 123 13.52 11.70 11.27
N GLU A 124 12.94 12.82 10.82
CA GLU A 124 13.13 13.30 9.45
C GLU A 124 14.59 13.68 9.19
N LYS A 125 15.23 14.40 10.11
CA LYS A 125 16.64 14.79 9.96
C LYS A 125 17.57 13.57 9.81
N LEU A 126 17.33 12.50 10.55
CA LEU A 126 18.13 11.26 10.46
C LEU A 126 18.01 10.57 9.10
N ILE A 127 16.82 10.55 8.50
CA ILE A 127 16.55 9.87 7.22
C ILE A 127 17.15 10.66 6.04
N TYR A 128 17.12 11.99 6.10
CA TYR A 128 17.67 12.84 5.02
C TYR A 128 19.20 13.02 5.09
N HIS A 129 19.85 12.70 6.21
CA HIS A 129 21.32 12.71 6.32
C HIS A 129 21.98 11.36 6.01
N THR A 130 21.19 10.30 5.79
CA THR A 130 21.69 8.94 5.46
C THR A 130 21.48 8.55 3.99
N THR A 131 21.03 9.49 3.15
CA THR A 131 20.92 9.37 1.69
C THR A 131 21.80 10.39 1.01
#